data_AF-A0A951L2Y3-F1
#
_entry.id   AF-A0A951L2Y3-F1
#
_cell.length_a   1.000
_cell.length_b   1.000
_cell.length_c   1.000
_cell.angle_alpha   90.00
_cell.angle_beta   90.00
_cell.angle_gamma   90.00
#
_symmetry.space_group_name_H-M   'P 1'
#
loop_
_entity.id
_entity.type
_entity.pdbx_description
1 polymer ?
#
loop_
_entity_poly.entity_id
_entity_poly.type
_entity_poly.pdbx_seq_one_letter_code
_entity_poly.pdbx_strand_id
1 'polypeptide(L)'
;YRYFATRQFFFRGRVILTHNHLLDWYEGADGIKTGYIGASGFNLAASAVRNGHRLIGVVMGGASAGSRDREMAALLDQGFADVGAGATVVARREPPASPEMVAETEQPEPARPREKIGQLAKAARKIAAHLSPVAKAEAAPIAHQLRAPAETDRWSVQLGAFRVESAAEQAARSAAAVPGARGKPVQIMQPSKVSKERLYRARLLNFSPQEAQSTCAALHKKKIECSVVPPPVKVAFR
;
A
#
# COMPACT_ATOMS: atom_id res chain seq x y z
N TYR A 1 -0.13 20.69 -10.48
CA TYR A 1 0.61 21.40 -9.43
C TYR A 1 1.95 20.71 -9.18
N ARG A 2 3.10 21.37 -9.40
CA ARG A 2 4.43 20.70 -9.44
C ARG A 2 4.75 19.86 -8.20
N TYR A 3 4.64 20.44 -7.01
CA TYR A 3 4.97 19.73 -5.77
C TYR A 3 3.94 18.65 -5.43
N PHE A 4 2.65 18.96 -5.56
CA PHE A 4 1.58 18.04 -5.19
C PHE A 4 1.38 16.87 -6.17
N ALA A 5 1.89 16.98 -7.40
CA ALA A 5 1.92 15.87 -8.36
C ALA A 5 3.07 14.87 -8.08
N THR A 6 3.95 15.16 -7.11
CA THR A 6 5.08 14.29 -6.78
C THR A 6 4.58 13.03 -6.07
N ARG A 7 4.69 11.87 -6.73
CA ARG A 7 4.26 10.58 -6.16
C ARG A 7 5.12 10.12 -5.00
N GLN A 8 6.38 10.53 -4.99
CA GLN A 8 7.32 10.20 -3.93
C GLN A 8 8.42 11.24 -3.81
N PHE A 9 8.91 11.46 -2.59
CA PHE A 9 10.08 12.29 -2.35
C PHE A 9 11.00 11.66 -1.31
N PHE A 10 12.28 12.02 -1.36
CA PHE A 10 13.27 11.55 -0.41
C PHE A 10 13.41 12.55 0.73
N PHE A 11 13.28 12.08 1.96
CA PHE A 11 13.48 12.89 3.16
C PHE A 11 14.18 12.05 4.22
N ARG A 12 15.32 12.55 4.72
CA ARG A 12 16.12 11.90 5.78
C ARG A 12 16.39 10.40 5.51
N GLY A 13 16.83 10.09 4.29
CA GLY A 13 17.15 8.72 3.88
C GLY A 13 15.94 7.79 3.69
N ARG A 14 14.71 8.32 3.74
CA ARG A 14 13.47 7.56 3.54
C ARG A 14 12.74 8.07 2.30
N VAL A 15 12.15 7.15 1.55
CA VAL A 15 11.16 7.49 0.52
C VAL A 15 9.83 7.71 1.23
N ILE A 16 9.23 8.88 1.01
CA ILE A 16 7.88 9.21 1.46
C ILE A 16 6.99 9.21 0.23
N LEU A 17 5.96 8.36 0.26
CA LEU A 17 4.96 8.27 -0.81
C LEU A 17 3.87 9.32 -0.61
N THR A 18 3.28 9.73 -1.72
CA THR A 18 2.02 10.48 -1.70
C THR A 18 0.93 9.64 -1.05
N HIS A 19 0.03 10.32 -0.35
CA HIS A 19 -1.20 9.71 0.17
C HIS A 19 -2.38 9.91 -0.79
N ASN A 20 -2.19 10.72 -1.84
CA ASN A 20 -3.21 10.96 -2.85
C ASN A 20 -3.10 9.89 -3.94
N HIS A 21 -3.85 8.80 -3.78
CA HIS A 21 -3.81 7.67 -4.71
C HIS A 21 -4.34 8.02 -6.11
N LEU A 22 -5.12 9.10 -6.27
CA LEU A 22 -5.59 9.52 -7.60
C LEU A 22 -4.43 9.82 -8.55
N LEU A 23 -3.26 10.22 -8.04
CA LEU A 23 -2.08 10.44 -8.85
C LEU A 23 -1.59 9.17 -9.58
N ASP A 24 -2.02 7.99 -9.14
CA ASP A 24 -1.57 6.72 -9.73
C ASP A 24 -2.47 6.25 -10.88
N TRP A 25 -3.76 6.64 -10.90
CA TRP A 25 -4.75 6.06 -11.82
C TRP A 25 -5.78 7.04 -12.39
N TYR A 26 -6.03 8.18 -11.75
CA TYR A 26 -7.04 9.11 -12.25
C TYR A 26 -6.44 10.01 -13.33
N GLU A 27 -6.97 9.92 -14.55
CA GLU A 27 -6.45 10.67 -15.69
C GLU A 27 -6.44 12.17 -15.42
N GLY A 28 -5.28 12.80 -15.64
CA GLY A 28 -5.10 14.23 -15.47
C GLY A 28 -4.82 14.67 -14.03
N ALA A 29 -4.85 13.77 -13.03
CA ALA A 29 -4.62 14.11 -11.63
C ALA A 29 -3.21 14.68 -11.39
N ASP A 30 -3.15 15.82 -10.70
CA ASP A 30 -1.88 16.52 -10.44
C ASP A 30 -1.82 17.21 -9.06
N GLY A 31 -2.71 16.83 -8.13
CA GLY A 31 -2.76 17.32 -6.74
C GLY A 31 -4.08 16.96 -6.04
N ILE A 32 -4.38 17.48 -4.84
CA ILE A 32 -3.55 18.38 -4.03
C ILE A 32 -3.20 17.71 -2.69
N LYS A 33 -4.17 17.45 -1.81
CA LYS A 33 -3.86 17.02 -0.43
C LYS A 33 -4.94 16.16 0.21
N THR A 34 -4.48 15.15 0.93
CA THR A 34 -5.30 14.30 1.81
C THR A 34 -5.31 14.78 3.25
N GLY A 35 -6.36 14.46 4.00
CA GLY A 35 -6.42 14.66 5.46
C GLY A 35 -7.19 13.54 6.14
N TYR A 36 -6.89 13.30 7.42
CA TYR A 36 -7.66 12.42 8.29
C TYR A 36 -7.65 12.97 9.71
N ILE A 37 -8.82 13.06 10.32
CA ILE A 37 -9.03 13.35 11.75
C ILE A 37 -10.16 12.43 12.21
N GLY A 38 -10.05 11.84 13.40
CA GLY A 38 -11.06 10.89 13.90
C GLY A 38 -12.49 11.41 13.86
N ALA A 39 -12.70 12.70 14.14
CA ALA A 39 -14.01 13.36 14.09
C ALA A 39 -14.53 13.65 12.67
N SER A 40 -13.63 13.84 11.69
CA SER A 40 -14.02 14.23 10.31
C SER A 40 -13.94 13.10 9.29
N GLY A 41 -13.39 11.93 9.65
CA GLY A 41 -13.06 10.89 8.68
C GLY A 41 -11.98 11.32 7.68
N PHE A 42 -12.02 10.72 6.49
CA PHE A 42 -11.06 10.91 5.39
C PHE A 42 -11.48 12.06 4.47
N ASN A 43 -10.55 12.99 4.23
CA ASN A 43 -10.75 14.20 3.43
C ASN A 43 -9.77 14.24 2.24
N LEU A 44 -10.15 14.83 1.12
CA LEU A 44 -9.28 15.09 -0.04
C LEU A 44 -9.70 16.35 -0.77
N ALA A 45 -8.71 17.20 -1.04
CA ALA A 45 -8.76 18.17 -2.13
C ALA A 45 -7.92 17.63 -3.29
N ALA A 46 -8.54 17.43 -4.44
CA ALA A 46 -7.88 16.91 -5.64
C ALA A 46 -7.97 17.90 -6.79
N SER A 47 -7.00 17.86 -7.71
CA SER A 47 -7.09 18.59 -8.97
C SER A 47 -6.70 17.69 -10.13
N ALA A 48 -7.39 17.87 -11.25
CA ALA A 48 -7.12 17.18 -12.48
C ALA A 48 -7.25 18.13 -13.68
N VAL A 49 -6.51 17.84 -14.76
CA VAL A 49 -6.58 18.57 -16.02
C VAL A 49 -6.88 17.62 -17.16
N ARG A 50 -7.93 17.91 -17.93
CA ARG A 50 -8.29 17.19 -19.18
C ARG A 50 -8.70 18.21 -20.24
N ASN A 51 -8.26 18.02 -21.49
CA ASN A 51 -8.62 18.86 -22.63
C ASN A 51 -8.42 20.38 -22.39
N GLY A 52 -7.38 20.77 -21.67
CA GLY A 52 -7.10 22.18 -21.34
C GLY A 52 -7.93 22.76 -20.18
N HIS A 53 -8.89 22.00 -19.62
CA HIS A 53 -9.70 22.41 -18.49
C HIS A 53 -9.19 21.82 -17.19
N ARG A 54 -9.12 22.63 -16.14
CA ARG A 54 -8.75 22.20 -14.79
C ARG A 54 -9.97 22.17 -13.90
N LEU A 55 -10.14 21.05 -13.20
CA LEU A 55 -11.11 20.93 -12.11
C LEU A 55 -10.40 20.76 -10.77
N ILE A 56 -11.08 21.22 -9.72
CA ILE A 56 -10.68 21.03 -8.33
C ILE A 56 -11.90 20.48 -7.60
N GLY A 57 -11.76 19.28 -7.05
CA GLY A 57 -12.80 18.62 -6.25
C GLY A 57 -12.40 18.60 -4.78
N VAL A 58 -13.38 18.70 -3.88
CA VAL A 58 -13.20 18.57 -2.44
C VAL A 58 -14.21 17.58 -1.88
N VAL A 59 -13.72 16.51 -1.26
CA VAL A 59 -14.51 15.49 -0.56
C VAL A 59 -14.09 15.50 0.89
N MET A 60 -15.08 15.52 1.78
CA MET A 60 -14.91 15.56 3.24
C MET A 60 -15.76 14.45 3.85
N GLY A 61 -15.35 13.87 4.99
CA GLY A 61 -16.23 12.93 5.71
C GLY A 61 -16.19 11.48 5.24
N GLY A 62 -15.23 11.08 4.40
CA GLY A 62 -15.19 9.71 3.88
C GLY A 62 -14.96 8.67 4.99
N ALA A 63 -15.67 7.54 4.95
CA ALA A 63 -15.51 6.46 5.93
C ALA A 63 -14.17 5.71 5.81
N SER A 64 -13.56 5.71 4.62
CA SER A 64 -12.26 5.11 4.34
C SER A 64 -11.51 5.90 3.26
N ALA A 65 -10.19 5.73 3.15
CA ALA A 65 -9.43 6.31 2.05
C ALA A 65 -9.97 5.87 0.68
N GLY A 66 -10.32 4.59 0.52
CA GLY A 66 -10.83 4.05 -0.74
C GLY A 66 -12.22 4.56 -1.12
N SER A 67 -13.15 4.72 -0.16
CA SER A 67 -14.46 5.31 -0.45
C SER A 67 -14.33 6.77 -0.85
N ARG A 68 -13.47 7.51 -0.13
CA ARG A 68 -13.13 8.91 -0.39
C ARG A 68 -12.51 9.13 -1.77
N ASP A 69 -11.63 8.22 -2.20
CA ASP A 69 -11.00 8.27 -3.52
C ASP A 69 -12.01 8.02 -4.65
N ARG A 70 -12.90 7.03 -4.49
CA ARG A 70 -13.97 6.74 -5.46
C ARG A 70 -14.95 7.90 -5.62
N GLU A 71 -15.35 8.50 -4.50
CA GLU A 71 -16.25 9.65 -4.49
C GLU A 71 -15.62 10.87 -5.17
N MET A 72 -14.33 11.11 -4.93
CA MET A 72 -13.60 12.17 -5.62
C MET A 72 -13.53 11.95 -7.14
N ALA A 73 -13.24 10.72 -7.58
CA ALA A 73 -13.20 10.41 -9.00
C ALA A 73 -14.57 10.61 -9.67
N ALA A 74 -15.64 10.12 -9.04
CA ALA A 74 -17.00 10.33 -9.53
C ALA A 74 -17.35 11.83 -9.64
N LEU A 75 -17.00 12.63 -8.63
CA LEU A 75 -17.22 14.07 -8.62
C LEU A 75 -16.47 14.79 -9.76
N LEU A 76 -15.19 14.43 -9.97
CA LEU A 76 -14.38 15.02 -11.03
C LEU A 76 -14.86 14.57 -12.42
N ASP A 77 -15.27 13.31 -12.58
CA ASP A 77 -15.80 12.79 -13.85
C ASP A 77 -17.11 13.50 -14.23
N GLN A 78 -18.00 13.71 -13.25
CA GLN A 78 -19.20 14.53 -13.44
C GLN A 78 -18.84 15.95 -13.86
N GLY A 79 -17.91 16.59 -13.16
CA GLY A 79 -17.48 17.95 -13.51
C GLY A 79 -16.87 18.03 -14.92
N PHE A 80 -16.12 17.03 -15.37
CA PHE A 80 -15.57 17.03 -16.73
C PHE A 80 -16.62 16.78 -17.80
N ALA A 81 -17.65 15.97 -17.51
CA ALA A 81 -18.80 15.83 -18.38
C ALA A 81 -19.55 17.16 -18.54
N ASP A 82 -19.74 17.90 -17.45
CA ASP A 82 -20.40 19.21 -17.45
C ASP A 82 -19.59 20.26 -18.23
N VAL A 83 -18.26 20.31 -18.04
CA VAL A 83 -17.37 21.20 -18.82
C VAL A 83 -17.43 20.87 -20.31
N GLY A 84 -17.42 19.57 -20.67
CA GLY A 84 -17.52 19.13 -22.06
C GLY A 84 -18.84 19.53 -22.72
N ALA A 85 -19.91 19.67 -21.93
CA ALA A 85 -21.21 20.16 -22.36
C ALA A 85 -21.32 21.71 -22.41
N GLY A 86 -20.24 22.44 -22.13
CA GLY A 86 -20.22 23.90 -22.11
C GLY A 86 -20.85 24.54 -20.87
N ALA A 87 -21.09 23.76 -19.81
CA ALA A 87 -21.63 24.28 -18.56
C ALA A 87 -20.54 25.01 -17.74
N THR A 88 -20.92 26.12 -17.10
CA THR A 88 -20.06 26.77 -16.10
C THR A 88 -20.11 25.94 -14.82
N VAL A 89 -19.05 25.18 -14.53
CA VAL A 89 -18.97 24.34 -13.33
C VAL A 89 -18.64 25.22 -12.12
N VAL A 90 -19.67 25.64 -11.39
CA VAL A 90 -19.56 26.28 -10.07
C VAL A 90 -19.88 25.22 -9.01
N ALA A 91 -19.13 25.20 -7.91
CA ALA A 91 -19.24 24.22 -6.84
C ALA A 91 -20.71 23.98 -6.42
N ARG A 92 -21.24 22.79 -6.74
CA ARG A 92 -22.57 22.36 -6.33
C ARG A 92 -22.45 21.39 -5.16
N ARG A 93 -22.92 21.81 -4.00
CA ARG A 93 -23.17 20.91 -2.86
C ARG A 93 -24.67 20.72 -2.77
N GLU A 94 -25.13 19.49 -2.97
CA GLU A 94 -26.44 19.09 -2.45
C GLU A 94 -26.28 18.95 -0.92
N PRO A 95 -27.22 19.52 -0.14
CA PRO A 95 -27.45 19.16 1.24
C PRO A 95 -27.07 17.72 1.59
N PRO A 96 -26.22 17.32 2.57
CA PRO A 96 -26.63 16.10 3.26
C PRO A 96 -28.05 16.36 3.77
N ALA A 97 -29.00 15.49 3.45
CA ALA A 97 -30.33 15.56 4.04
C ALA A 97 -30.14 15.76 5.56
N SER A 98 -30.76 16.82 6.10
CA SER A 98 -30.64 17.16 7.52
C SER A 98 -30.76 15.90 8.36
N PRO A 99 -29.88 15.65 9.34
CA PRO A 99 -30.10 14.53 10.23
C PRO A 99 -31.46 14.76 10.89
N GLU A 100 -32.40 13.84 10.67
CA GLU A 100 -33.56 13.72 11.53
C GLU A 100 -33.04 13.69 12.97
N MET A 101 -33.61 14.57 13.80
CA MET A 101 -33.31 14.64 15.21
C MET A 101 -33.65 13.28 15.85
N VAL A 102 -32.65 12.41 15.99
CA VAL A 102 -32.76 11.28 16.90
C VAL A 102 -32.49 11.81 18.29
N ALA A 103 -33.58 11.91 19.05
CA ALA A 103 -33.59 12.20 20.46
C ALA A 103 -32.54 11.35 21.19
N GLU A 104 -31.83 12.03 22.09
CA GLU A 104 -30.91 11.47 23.06
C GLU A 104 -31.58 10.27 23.77
N THR A 105 -31.09 9.06 23.52
CA THR A 105 -31.42 7.89 24.34
C THR A 105 -30.16 7.07 24.60
N GLU A 106 -30.05 6.66 25.85
CA GLU A 106 -28.89 6.16 26.58
C GLU A 106 -28.01 5.12 25.88
N GLN A 107 -26.72 5.21 26.18
CA GLN A 107 -25.69 4.21 25.86
C GLN A 107 -26.00 2.86 26.50
N PRO A 108 -25.69 1.75 25.80
CA PRO A 108 -25.25 0.54 26.47
C PRO A 108 -23.79 0.19 26.11
N GLU A 109 -23.06 -0.19 27.16
CA GLU A 109 -21.67 -0.65 27.20
C GLU A 109 -21.42 -1.87 26.28
N PRO A 110 -20.30 -1.98 25.56
CA PRO A 110 -20.05 -3.11 24.66
C PRO A 110 -19.59 -4.37 25.42
N ALA A 111 -20.46 -5.38 25.43
CA ALA A 111 -20.13 -6.75 25.82
C ALA A 111 -19.21 -7.44 24.79
N ARG A 112 -18.23 -8.20 25.27
CA ARG A 112 -17.25 -8.96 24.46
C ARG A 112 -17.91 -10.15 23.74
N PRO A 113 -17.59 -10.44 22.47
CA PRO A 113 -18.07 -11.64 21.81
C PRO A 113 -17.26 -12.90 22.18
N ARG A 114 -17.96 -13.95 22.63
CA ARG A 114 -17.47 -15.34 22.69
C ARG A 114 -17.69 -16.04 21.34
N GLU A 115 -16.72 -16.88 20.98
CA GLU A 115 -16.67 -17.72 19.77
C GLU A 115 -17.85 -18.68 19.62
N LYS A 116 -18.32 -18.87 18.38
CA LYS A 116 -18.73 -20.19 17.87
C LYS A 116 -18.24 -20.39 16.45
N ILE A 117 -17.18 -21.21 16.34
CA ILE A 117 -16.67 -21.80 15.12
C ILE A 117 -17.59 -22.97 14.75
N GLY A 118 -17.95 -23.04 13.46
CA GLY A 118 -18.51 -24.24 12.86
C GLY A 118 -19.89 -24.02 12.26
N GLN A 119 -19.92 -23.66 10.97
CA GLN A 119 -20.87 -24.14 9.94
C GLN A 119 -20.82 -23.25 8.67
N LEU A 120 -19.68 -23.15 7.99
CA LEU A 120 -19.62 -22.63 6.61
C LEU A 120 -18.63 -23.40 5.71
N ALA A 121 -18.20 -24.59 6.12
CA ALA A 121 -17.31 -25.46 5.35
C ALA A 121 -18.03 -26.39 4.35
N LYS A 122 -19.35 -26.25 4.13
CA LYS A 122 -20.13 -27.17 3.29
C LYS A 122 -20.81 -26.56 2.06
N ALA A 123 -20.76 -25.25 1.86
CA ALA A 123 -21.36 -24.58 0.69
C ALA A 123 -20.36 -24.24 -0.45
N ALA A 124 -19.05 -24.29 -0.19
CA ALA A 124 -18.03 -23.90 -1.17
C ALA A 124 -17.57 -25.03 -2.13
N ARG A 125 -18.12 -26.24 -2.03
CA ARG A 125 -17.69 -27.40 -2.85
C ARG A 125 -18.52 -27.66 -4.12
N LYS A 126 -19.53 -26.85 -4.44
CA LYS A 126 -20.41 -27.09 -5.61
C LYS A 126 -20.18 -26.20 -6.83
N ILE A 127 -19.23 -25.26 -6.81
CA ILE A 127 -18.99 -24.33 -7.95
C ILE A 127 -17.65 -24.61 -8.67
N ALA A 128 -16.80 -25.49 -8.15
CA ALA A 128 -15.51 -25.85 -8.75
C ALA A 128 -15.58 -26.94 -9.84
N ALA A 129 -16.77 -27.21 -10.40
CA ALA A 129 -16.98 -28.29 -11.39
C ALA A 129 -17.24 -27.80 -12.84
N HIS A 130 -17.17 -26.49 -13.12
CA HIS A 130 -17.49 -25.93 -14.45
C HIS A 130 -16.39 -25.07 -15.08
N LEU A 131 -15.12 -25.29 -14.74
CA LEU A 131 -14.01 -24.68 -15.49
C LEU A 131 -13.13 -25.80 -16.05
N SER A 132 -13.40 -26.17 -17.30
CA SER A 132 -12.51 -27.01 -18.10
C SER A 132 -11.21 -26.25 -18.42
N PRO A 133 -10.06 -26.96 -18.53
CA PRO A 133 -8.75 -26.35 -18.76
C PRO A 133 -8.49 -26.13 -20.25
N VAL A 134 -7.96 -24.96 -20.62
CA VAL A 134 -7.31 -24.78 -21.92
C VAL A 134 -5.81 -24.95 -21.74
N ALA A 135 -5.26 -25.87 -22.54
CA ALA A 135 -3.88 -26.30 -22.54
C ALA A 135 -2.94 -25.34 -23.29
N LYS A 136 -1.69 -25.36 -22.82
CA LYS A 136 -0.38 -25.11 -23.48
C LYS A 136 -0.30 -24.13 -24.66
N ALA A 137 0.55 -23.11 -24.47
CA ALA A 137 1.46 -22.64 -25.51
C ALA A 137 2.88 -22.55 -24.93
N GLU A 138 3.81 -23.30 -25.52
CA GLU A 138 5.25 -23.20 -25.30
C GLU A 138 5.85 -22.09 -26.18
N ALA A 139 6.83 -21.35 -25.65
CA ALA A 139 7.82 -20.63 -26.46
C ALA A 139 9.20 -20.66 -25.77
N ALA A 140 10.21 -20.87 -26.61
CA ALA A 140 11.62 -21.21 -26.45
C ALA A 140 12.48 -20.41 -25.42
N PRO A 141 13.65 -20.95 -25.02
CA PRO A 141 14.51 -20.36 -24.00
C PRO A 141 15.36 -19.22 -24.60
N ILE A 142 15.27 -18.03 -24.02
CA ILE A 142 16.31 -17.01 -24.16
C ILE A 142 17.11 -17.04 -22.86
N ALA A 143 18.27 -17.68 -22.93
CA ALA A 143 19.32 -17.53 -21.94
C ALA A 143 19.89 -16.10 -22.07
N HIS A 144 19.48 -15.21 -21.17
CA HIS A 144 20.25 -14.00 -20.89
C HIS A 144 20.19 -13.67 -19.40
N GLN A 145 21.29 -14.02 -18.72
CA GLN A 145 21.85 -13.39 -17.53
C GLN A 145 20.93 -13.14 -16.32
N LEU A 146 21.19 -13.91 -15.27
CA LEU A 146 20.75 -13.77 -13.87
C LEU A 146 20.51 -12.31 -13.45
N ARG A 147 19.29 -11.83 -13.66
CA ARG A 147 18.74 -10.69 -12.93
C ARG A 147 18.16 -11.26 -11.64
N ALA A 148 18.60 -10.72 -10.50
CA ALA A 148 18.17 -11.15 -9.17
C ALA A 148 16.65 -11.42 -9.13
N PRO A 149 16.20 -12.55 -8.58
CA PRO A 149 14.78 -12.90 -8.61
C PRO A 149 13.97 -11.78 -7.94
N ALA A 150 12.93 -11.35 -8.65
CA ALA A 150 11.98 -10.35 -8.20
C ALA A 150 11.50 -10.66 -6.79
N GLU A 151 11.47 -9.62 -5.95
CA GLU A 151 10.99 -9.63 -4.57
C GLU A 151 9.68 -10.42 -4.47
N THR A 152 9.78 -11.61 -3.91
CA THR A 152 8.64 -12.50 -3.70
C THR A 152 7.65 -11.84 -2.76
N ASP A 153 6.36 -12.09 -2.95
CA ASP A 153 5.17 -11.61 -2.21
C ASP A 153 5.15 -11.96 -0.69
N ARG A 154 6.28 -11.91 0.00
CA ARG A 154 6.47 -12.33 1.38
C ARG A 154 7.16 -11.26 2.21
N TRP A 155 6.87 -11.27 3.50
CA TRP A 155 7.51 -10.38 4.47
C TRP A 155 8.99 -10.69 4.59
N SER A 156 9.77 -9.68 4.91
CA SER A 156 11.21 -9.81 5.13
C SER A 156 11.67 -9.00 6.34
N VAL A 157 12.82 -9.35 6.88
CA VAL A 157 13.46 -8.65 8.01
C VAL A 157 14.81 -8.14 7.54
N GLN A 158 14.99 -6.82 7.51
CA GLN A 158 16.25 -6.19 7.16
C GLN A 158 17.10 -5.99 8.40
N LEU A 159 18.38 -6.39 8.35
CA LEU A 159 19.33 -6.42 9.48
C LEU A 159 20.23 -5.18 9.56
N GLY A 160 20.00 -4.18 8.70
CA GLY A 160 20.74 -2.92 8.70
C GLY A 160 21.27 -2.50 7.33
N ALA A 161 22.15 -1.49 7.34
CA ALA A 161 22.87 -0.97 6.19
C ALA A 161 24.36 -0.81 6.53
N PHE A 162 25.23 -1.33 5.68
CA PHE A 162 26.65 -1.52 5.93
C PHE A 162 27.47 -0.89 4.81
N ARG A 163 28.62 -0.29 5.13
CA ARG A 163 29.51 0.32 4.12
C ARG A 163 30.26 -0.70 3.28
N VAL A 164 30.42 -1.91 3.80
CA VAL A 164 31.14 -3.03 3.16
C VAL A 164 30.27 -4.27 3.15
N GLU A 165 30.42 -5.08 2.10
CA GLU A 165 29.64 -6.30 1.89
C GLU A 165 29.86 -7.34 2.99
N SER A 166 31.11 -7.57 3.38
CA SER A 166 31.49 -8.52 4.42
C SER A 166 30.84 -8.24 5.78
N ALA A 167 30.60 -6.97 6.13
CA ALA A 167 29.89 -6.60 7.35
C ALA A 167 28.38 -6.95 7.25
N ALA A 168 27.78 -6.83 6.07
CA ALA A 168 26.41 -7.25 5.83
C ALA A 168 26.27 -8.78 5.92
N GLU A 169 27.24 -9.52 5.40
CA GLU A 169 27.30 -10.98 5.52
C GLU A 169 27.49 -11.44 6.97
N GLN A 170 28.40 -10.79 7.71
CA GLN A 170 28.63 -11.11 9.12
C GLN A 170 27.37 -10.85 9.96
N ALA A 171 26.67 -9.75 9.71
CA ALA A 171 25.39 -9.47 10.35
C ALA A 171 24.36 -10.56 10.04
N ALA A 172 24.25 -11.00 8.79
CA ALA A 172 23.36 -12.10 8.41
C ALA A 172 23.70 -13.43 9.09
N ARG A 173 25.00 -13.78 9.18
CA ARG A 173 25.45 -14.98 9.88
C ARG A 173 25.13 -14.93 11.37
N SER A 174 25.33 -13.77 12.01
CA SER A 174 25.00 -13.57 13.42
C SER A 174 23.48 -13.69 13.68
N ALA A 175 22.66 -13.20 12.74
CA ALA A 175 21.21 -13.30 12.81
C ALA A 175 20.70 -14.74 12.65
N ALA A 176 21.39 -15.58 11.88
CA ALA A 176 20.99 -16.98 11.67
C ALA A 176 21.01 -17.84 12.96
N ALA A 177 21.68 -17.38 14.01
CA ALA A 177 21.67 -18.03 15.33
C ALA A 177 20.39 -17.74 16.13
N VAL A 178 19.58 -16.76 15.73
CA VAL A 178 18.38 -16.33 16.44
C VAL A 178 17.16 -17.20 16.08
N PRO A 179 16.31 -17.57 17.05
CA PRO A 179 15.05 -18.27 16.78
C PRO A 179 14.20 -17.49 15.76
N GLY A 180 13.67 -18.17 14.75
CA GLY A 180 12.87 -17.58 13.66
C GLY A 180 13.68 -17.09 12.45
N ALA A 181 14.96 -16.77 12.63
CA ALA A 181 15.87 -16.41 11.53
C ALA A 181 16.61 -17.64 10.95
N ARG A 182 16.72 -18.73 11.72
CA ARG A 182 17.40 -19.96 11.29
C ARG A 182 16.73 -20.56 10.05
N GLY A 183 17.53 -20.86 9.03
CA GLY A 183 17.04 -21.46 7.77
C GLY A 183 16.32 -20.49 6.84
N LYS A 184 16.21 -19.20 7.20
CA LYS A 184 15.65 -18.19 6.30
C LYS A 184 16.69 -17.77 5.27
N PRO A 185 16.33 -17.64 3.98
CA PRO A 185 17.25 -17.20 2.96
C PRO A 185 17.73 -15.77 3.23
N VAL A 186 19.03 -15.55 3.04
CA VAL A 186 19.67 -14.25 3.16
C VAL A 186 19.85 -13.65 1.77
N GLN A 187 19.50 -12.38 1.61
CA GLN A 187 19.80 -11.59 0.43
C GLN A 187 20.62 -10.35 0.82
N ILE A 188 21.78 -10.18 0.20
CA ILE A 188 22.59 -8.97 0.32
C ILE A 188 22.24 -8.06 -0.86
N MET A 189 21.59 -6.94 -0.57
CA MET A 189 21.27 -5.92 -1.57
C MET A 189 22.49 -5.02 -1.75
N GLN A 190 22.95 -4.89 -3.00
CA GLN A 190 24.04 -4.00 -3.37
C GLN A 190 23.63 -2.52 -3.34
N PRO A 191 24.60 -1.60 -3.19
CA PRO A 191 24.32 -0.18 -3.20
C PRO A 191 23.72 0.29 -4.53
N SER A 192 22.63 1.04 -4.46
CA SER A 192 22.03 1.65 -5.66
C SER A 192 22.88 2.82 -6.16
N LYS A 193 23.03 2.94 -7.49
CA LYS A 193 23.72 4.06 -8.16
C LYS A 193 23.07 5.43 -7.93
N VAL A 194 21.87 5.47 -7.34
CA VAL A 194 21.08 6.69 -7.10
C VAL A 194 21.49 7.41 -5.80
N SER A 195 22.11 6.70 -4.86
CA SER A 195 22.58 7.26 -3.59
C SER A 195 24.06 7.61 -3.67
N LYS A 196 24.46 8.80 -3.18
CA LYS A 196 25.87 9.16 -2.98
C LYS A 196 26.57 8.24 -1.97
N GLU A 197 25.80 7.58 -1.11
CA GLU A 197 26.32 6.68 -0.09
C GLU A 197 26.16 5.21 -0.53
N ARG A 198 27.29 4.51 -0.64
CA ARG A 198 27.35 3.10 -1.05
C ARG A 198 27.09 2.20 0.16
N LEU A 199 25.84 1.82 0.39
CA LEU A 199 25.45 0.94 1.50
C LEU A 199 24.89 -0.39 1.01
N TYR A 200 25.47 -1.48 1.52
CA TYR A 200 24.98 -2.85 1.40
C TYR A 200 23.91 -3.11 2.47
N ARG A 201 22.85 -3.86 2.14
CA ARG A 201 21.80 -4.20 3.10
C ARG A 201 21.61 -5.70 3.17
N ALA A 202 21.62 -6.25 4.37
CA ALA A 202 21.29 -7.66 4.58
C ALA A 202 19.81 -7.82 4.89
N ARG A 203 19.14 -8.75 4.19
CA ARG A 203 17.71 -9.03 4.34
C ARG A 203 17.47 -10.53 4.49
N LEU A 204 16.73 -10.91 5.52
CA LEU A 204 16.18 -12.25 5.70
C LEU A 204 14.82 -12.31 5.01
N LEU A 205 14.61 -13.32 4.18
CA LEU A 205 13.43 -13.45 3.32
C LEU A 205 12.45 -14.53 3.83
N ASN A 206 11.26 -14.57 3.23
CA ASN A 206 10.25 -15.61 3.41
C ASN A 206 9.67 -15.72 4.82
N PHE A 207 9.24 -14.59 5.38
CA PHE A 207 8.50 -14.55 6.64
C PHE A 207 6.99 -14.42 6.40
N SER A 208 6.22 -14.93 7.37
CA SER A 208 4.85 -14.44 7.61
C SER A 208 4.90 -13.10 8.36
N PRO A 209 3.80 -12.32 8.41
CA PRO A 209 3.78 -11.06 9.14
C PRO A 209 4.16 -11.21 10.63
N GLN A 210 3.58 -12.20 11.31
CA GLN A 210 3.81 -12.47 12.72
C GLN A 210 5.22 -13.00 12.98
N GLU A 211 5.73 -13.84 12.07
CA GLU A 211 7.08 -14.38 12.15
C GLU A 211 8.14 -13.29 11.96
N ALA A 212 7.93 -12.34 11.04
CA ALA A 212 8.84 -11.23 10.82
C ALA A 212 8.93 -10.32 12.06
N GLN A 213 7.79 -10.02 12.67
CA GLN A 213 7.70 -9.19 13.89
C GLN A 213 8.40 -9.87 15.08
N SER A 214 8.07 -11.13 15.35
CA SER A 214 8.66 -11.89 16.46
C SER A 214 10.17 -12.13 16.27
N THR A 215 10.61 -12.42 15.04
CA THR A 215 12.03 -12.59 14.72
C THR A 215 12.80 -11.28 14.92
N CYS A 216 12.24 -10.15 14.47
CA CYS A 216 12.89 -8.85 14.69
C CYS A 216 12.96 -8.50 16.19
N ALA A 217 11.92 -8.78 16.97
CA ALA A 217 11.97 -8.62 18.43
C ALA A 217 13.05 -9.52 19.08
N ALA A 218 13.25 -10.74 18.58
CA ALA A 218 14.30 -11.63 19.07
C ALA A 218 15.72 -11.16 18.70
N LEU A 219 15.89 -10.57 17.51
CA LEU A 219 17.15 -9.96 17.06
C LEU A 219 17.54 -8.75 17.93
N HIS A 220 16.57 -7.89 18.28
CA HIS A 220 16.80 -6.77 19.19
C HIS A 220 17.31 -7.23 20.56
N LYS A 221 16.78 -8.33 21.11
CA LYS A 221 17.26 -8.93 22.37
C LYS A 221 18.73 -9.40 22.29
N LYS A 222 19.23 -9.70 21.08
CA LYS A 222 20.62 -10.04 20.81
C LYS A 222 21.46 -8.84 20.36
N LYS A 223 20.94 -7.61 20.50
CA LYS A 223 21.59 -6.36 20.07
C LYS A 223 21.87 -6.30 18.56
N ILE A 224 21.06 -7.01 17.76
CA ILE A 224 21.11 -6.93 16.30
C ILE A 224 19.99 -6.00 15.86
N GLU A 225 20.36 -4.91 15.20
CA GLU A 225 19.42 -3.96 14.60
C GLU A 225 18.57 -4.65 13.53
N CYS A 226 17.26 -4.38 13.52
CA CYS A 226 16.40 -4.89 12.48
C CYS A 226 15.17 -4.02 12.23
N SER A 227 14.65 -4.12 11.00
CA SER A 227 13.38 -3.53 10.59
C SER A 227 12.58 -4.52 9.75
N VAL A 228 11.29 -4.66 10.05
CA VAL A 228 10.36 -5.49 9.28
C VAL A 228 9.96 -4.76 7.99
N VAL A 229 10.01 -5.46 6.86
CA VAL A 229 9.69 -4.95 5.52
C VAL A 229 8.51 -5.76 4.94
N PRO A 230 7.35 -5.13 4.68
CA PRO A 230 6.22 -5.78 4.05
C PRO A 230 6.51 -6.10 2.57
N PRO A 231 5.82 -7.10 1.99
CA PRO A 231 5.94 -7.36 0.55
C PRO A 231 5.46 -6.16 -0.27
N PRO A 232 5.99 -5.99 -1.50
CA PRO A 232 5.50 -4.97 -2.41
C PRO A 232 4.03 -5.23 -2.71
N VAL A 233 3.17 -4.23 -2.52
CA VAL A 233 1.75 -4.34 -2.84
C VAL A 233 1.64 -4.41 -4.36
N LYS A 234 1.27 -5.58 -4.89
CA LYS A 234 0.89 -5.72 -6.29
C LYS A 234 -0.42 -4.97 -6.49
N VAL A 235 -0.33 -3.72 -6.95
CA VAL A 235 -1.50 -3.01 -7.46
C VAL A 235 -1.86 -3.70 -8.78
N ALA A 236 -2.89 -4.55 -8.74
CA ALA A 236 -3.44 -5.14 -9.94
C ALA A 236 -4.11 -4.02 -10.74
N PHE A 237 -3.44 -3.56 -11.78
CA PHE A 237 -4.08 -2.76 -12.83
C PHE A 237 -5.17 -3.64 -13.45
N ARG A 238 -6.43 -3.30 -13.19
CA ARG A 238 -7.61 -3.78 -13.92
C ARG A 238 -8.11 -2.65 -14.79
#